data_AF-T1HLC6-F1
#
_entry.id   AF-T1HLC6-F1
#
_cell.length_a   1.000
_cell.length_b   1.000
_cell.length_c   1.000
_cell.angle_alpha   90.00
_cell.angle_beta   90.00
_cell.angle_gamma   90.00
#
_symmetry.space_group_name_H-M   'P 1'
#
loop_
_entity.id
_entity.type
_entity.pdbx_description
1 polymer ?
#
loop_
_entity_poly.entity_id
_entity_poly.type
_entity_poly.pdbx_seq_one_letter_code
_entity_poly.pdbx_strand_id
1 'polypeptide(L)'
;MSNSREETFDGLLMSIAQQHEGGVPEFLDTLFGFLARKTDFYTGGPPGGAKNMLLEKFSKHEERAMKEHEKKVAASKEAEMKRKARQAARDKEEAMPKEGKIVELTDEEAVKLQAEIDEKKSRRKKKKTVKHEIGDGDKNEMDTNEDAPQSKDDDEDKDKLLPNSGNGADMANYRWTQSIQELE
;
A
#
# COMPACT_ATOMS: atom_id res chain seq x y z
N MET A 1 -20.32 24.03 -8.42
CA MET A 1 -20.01 24.20 -9.87
C MET A 1 -19.77 25.68 -10.23
N SER A 2 -18.96 26.45 -9.48
CA SER A 2 -18.77 27.89 -9.72
C SER A 2 -17.41 28.28 -10.31
N ASN A 3 -16.45 27.36 -10.41
CA ASN A 3 -15.07 27.70 -10.85
C ASN A 3 -14.89 27.72 -12.38
N SER A 4 -15.78 27.06 -13.14
CA SER A 4 -15.54 26.80 -14.56
C SER A 4 -15.38 28.07 -15.40
N ARG A 5 -16.05 29.18 -15.04
CA ARG A 5 -15.95 30.46 -15.77
C ARG A 5 -14.64 31.21 -15.51
N GLU A 6 -14.09 31.09 -14.30
CA GLU A 6 -12.81 31.73 -13.95
C GLU A 6 -11.67 31.00 -14.67
N GLU A 7 -11.69 29.66 -14.62
CA GLU A 7 -10.67 28.79 -15.22
C GLU A 7 -10.69 28.78 -16.77
N THR A 8 -11.78 29.26 -17.41
CA THR A 8 -11.90 29.28 -18.88
C THR A 8 -10.83 30.16 -19.53
N PHE A 9 -10.46 31.26 -18.88
CA PHE A 9 -9.49 32.21 -19.43
C PHE A 9 -8.06 31.95 -18.96
N ASP A 10 -7.83 31.00 -18.04
CA ASP A 10 -6.51 30.72 -17.48
C ASP A 10 -5.50 30.33 -18.57
N GLY A 11 -5.91 29.54 -19.56
CA GLY A 11 -5.02 29.18 -20.67
C GLY A 11 -4.54 30.39 -21.48
N LEU A 12 -5.43 31.38 -21.70
CA LEU A 12 -5.08 32.61 -22.40
C LEU A 12 -4.19 33.50 -21.53
N LEU A 13 -4.54 33.69 -20.25
CA LEU A 13 -3.77 34.49 -19.32
C LEU A 13 -2.37 33.91 -19.10
N MET A 14 -2.25 32.57 -19.02
CA MET A 14 -0.98 31.88 -18.91
C MET A 14 -0.11 32.06 -20.15
N SER A 15 -0.71 31.98 -21.35
CA SER A 15 0.01 32.22 -22.61
C SER A 15 0.58 33.64 -22.67
N ILE A 16 -0.20 34.64 -22.28
CA ILE A 16 0.27 36.03 -22.22
C ILE A 16 1.35 36.19 -21.14
N ALA A 17 1.17 35.62 -19.95
CA ALA A 17 2.14 35.70 -18.87
C ALA A 17 3.49 35.05 -19.23
N GLN A 18 3.48 33.94 -19.98
CA GLN A 18 4.70 33.26 -20.43
C GLN A 18 5.48 34.05 -21.50
N GLN A 19 4.81 34.92 -22.25
CA GLN A 19 5.47 35.77 -23.26
C GLN A 19 6.23 36.95 -22.64
N HIS A 20 5.93 37.32 -21.40
CA HIS A 20 6.65 38.38 -20.69
C HIS A 20 7.90 37.83 -20.00
N GLU A 21 9.07 38.22 -20.52
CA GLU A 21 10.37 37.83 -19.94
C GLU A 21 10.59 38.42 -18.54
N GLY A 22 10.02 39.60 -18.25
CA GLY A 22 10.02 40.24 -16.94
C GLY A 22 9.02 39.65 -15.94
N GLY A 23 8.29 38.60 -16.32
CA GLY A 23 7.36 37.89 -15.45
C GLY A 23 6.12 38.71 -15.05
N VAL A 24 5.64 38.49 -13.81
CA VAL A 24 4.37 39.05 -13.33
C VAL A 24 4.33 40.60 -13.31
N PRO A 25 5.38 41.34 -12.90
CA PRO A 25 5.35 42.80 -12.91
C PRO A 25 5.09 43.39 -14.31
N GLU A 26 5.77 42.88 -15.34
CA GLU A 26 5.63 43.36 -16.72
C GLU A 26 4.27 42.98 -17.33
N PHE A 27 3.76 41.79 -16.98
CA PHE A 27 2.40 41.38 -17.33
C PHE A 27 1.36 42.33 -16.74
N LEU A 28 1.51 42.73 -15.47
CA LEU A 28 0.60 43.68 -14.81
C LEU A 28 0.67 45.07 -15.46
N ASP A 29 1.86 45.55 -15.81
CA ASP A 29 2.00 46.83 -16.54
C ASP A 29 1.31 46.78 -17.90
N THR A 30 1.42 45.67 -18.61
CA THR A 30 0.74 45.46 -19.90
C THR A 30 -0.78 45.44 -19.74
N LEU A 31 -1.29 44.77 -18.69
CA LEU A 31 -2.71 44.72 -18.36
C LEU A 31 -3.26 46.11 -17.99
N PHE A 32 -2.57 46.85 -17.12
CA PHE A 32 -2.97 48.21 -16.74
C PHE A 32 -2.87 49.18 -17.91
N GLY A 33 -1.85 49.02 -18.76
CA GLY A 33 -1.73 49.76 -20.01
C GLY A 33 -2.88 49.46 -20.98
N PHE A 34 -3.32 48.20 -21.07
CA PHE A 34 -4.51 47.83 -21.85
C PHE A 34 -5.77 48.51 -21.30
N LEU A 35 -6.00 48.46 -19.99
CA LEU A 35 -7.14 49.13 -19.35
C LEU A 35 -7.11 50.64 -19.62
N ALA A 36 -5.95 51.28 -19.57
CA ALA A 36 -5.83 52.71 -19.87
C ALA A 36 -6.17 53.07 -21.32
N ARG A 37 -5.87 52.19 -22.28
CA ARG A 37 -6.04 52.48 -23.72
C ARG A 37 -7.37 52.01 -24.31
N LYS A 38 -7.95 50.94 -23.76
CA LYS A 38 -9.10 50.23 -24.36
C LYS A 38 -10.35 50.24 -23.48
N THR A 39 -10.24 50.71 -22.25
CA THR A 39 -11.38 50.84 -21.35
C THR A 39 -11.42 52.23 -20.74
N ASP A 40 -12.54 52.58 -20.12
CA ASP A 40 -12.73 53.79 -19.35
C ASP A 40 -12.37 53.59 -17.87
N PHE A 41 -11.57 52.56 -17.54
CA PHE A 41 -11.32 52.14 -16.16
C PHE A 41 -10.83 53.27 -15.24
N TYR A 42 -9.98 54.17 -15.76
CA TYR A 42 -9.41 55.28 -14.99
C TYR A 42 -10.24 56.57 -15.05
N THR A 43 -11.14 56.72 -16.03
CA THR A 43 -11.86 57.98 -16.31
C THR A 43 -13.37 57.89 -16.12
N GLY A 44 -13.94 56.68 -16.12
CA GLY A 44 -15.38 56.42 -16.06
C GLY A 44 -15.95 56.45 -14.64
N GLY A 45 -15.10 56.48 -13.61
CA GLY A 45 -15.51 56.45 -12.21
C GLY A 45 -15.15 57.71 -11.41
N PRO A 46 -15.63 57.82 -10.16
CA PRO A 46 -15.22 58.88 -9.25
C PRO A 46 -13.71 58.84 -8.96
N PRO A 47 -13.08 59.97 -8.58
CA PRO A 47 -11.65 60.02 -8.27
C PRO A 47 -11.26 58.97 -7.24
N GLY A 48 -10.32 58.09 -7.59
CA GLY A 48 -9.87 56.99 -6.73
C GLY A 48 -10.75 55.74 -6.72
N GLY A 49 -11.90 55.73 -7.41
CA GLY A 49 -12.79 54.56 -7.49
C GLY A 49 -12.13 53.33 -8.10
N ALA A 50 -11.38 53.52 -9.20
CA ALA A 50 -10.63 52.46 -9.87
C ALA A 50 -9.61 51.78 -8.94
N LYS A 51 -8.89 52.59 -8.15
CA LYS A 51 -7.91 52.11 -7.18
C LYS A 51 -8.59 51.29 -6.07
N ASN A 52 -9.67 51.81 -5.48
CA ASN A 52 -10.39 51.12 -4.43
C ASN A 52 -10.96 49.78 -4.91
N MET A 53 -11.52 49.75 -6.12
CA MET A 53 -12.01 48.52 -6.75
C MET A 53 -10.89 47.49 -6.92
N LEU A 54 -9.71 47.92 -7.36
CA LEU A 54 -8.57 47.04 -7.55
C LEU A 54 -8.07 46.44 -6.22
N LEU A 55 -7.99 47.27 -5.18
CA LEU A 55 -7.62 46.83 -3.83
C LEU A 55 -8.65 45.84 -3.27
N GLU A 56 -9.95 46.09 -3.45
CA GLU A 56 -11.01 45.19 -2.99
C GLU A 56 -10.90 43.80 -3.65
N LYS A 57 -10.70 43.76 -4.99
CA LYS A 57 -10.51 42.49 -5.70
C LYS A 57 -9.22 41.80 -5.29
N PHE A 58 -8.13 42.55 -5.14
CA PHE A 58 -6.86 42.01 -4.67
C PHE A 58 -7.01 41.33 -3.31
N SER A 59 -7.57 42.01 -2.30
CA SER A 59 -7.74 41.46 -0.96
C SER A 59 -8.62 40.21 -0.94
N LYS A 60 -9.69 40.17 -1.75
CA LYS A 60 -10.55 38.98 -1.88
C LYS A 60 -9.79 37.75 -2.39
N HIS A 61 -8.96 37.93 -3.42
CA HIS A 61 -8.18 36.83 -3.99
C HIS A 61 -6.98 36.47 -3.12
N GLU A 62 -6.36 37.43 -2.45
CA GLU A 62 -5.29 37.22 -1.47
C GLU A 62 -5.76 36.34 -0.31
N GLU A 63 -6.90 36.65 0.32
CA GLU A 63 -7.44 35.84 1.42
C GLU A 63 -7.71 34.39 0.98
N ARG A 64 -8.26 34.22 -0.23
CA ARG A 64 -8.53 32.89 -0.81
C ARG A 64 -7.23 32.12 -1.07
N ALA A 65 -6.24 32.76 -1.68
CA ALA A 65 -4.96 32.15 -2.02
C ALA A 65 -4.16 31.79 -0.77
N MET A 66 -4.12 32.65 0.24
CA MET A 66 -3.45 32.39 1.52
C MET A 66 -4.08 31.20 2.24
N LYS A 67 -5.42 31.15 2.32
CA LYS A 67 -6.14 30.04 2.94
C LYS A 67 -5.92 28.72 2.21
N GLU A 68 -5.83 28.73 0.89
CA GLU A 68 -5.52 27.54 0.10
C GLU A 68 -4.07 27.09 0.25
N HIS A 69 -3.13 28.04 0.27
CA HIS A 69 -1.73 27.78 0.54
C HIS A 69 -1.51 27.15 1.92
N GLU A 70 -2.12 27.73 2.97
CA GLU A 70 -2.06 27.20 4.34
C GLU A 70 -2.61 25.77 4.42
N LYS A 71 -3.75 25.50 3.78
CA LYS A 71 -4.32 24.14 3.71
C LYS A 71 -3.38 23.17 3.01
N LYS A 72 -2.78 23.57 1.88
CA LYS A 72 -1.84 22.72 1.13
C LYS A 72 -0.58 22.44 1.94
N VAL A 73 -0.05 23.43 2.64
CA VAL A 73 1.11 23.27 3.54
C VAL A 73 0.76 22.37 4.73
N ALA A 74 -0.41 22.56 5.36
CA ALA A 74 -0.87 21.70 6.46
C ALA A 74 -1.05 20.25 6.01
N ALA A 75 -1.70 20.03 4.86
CA ALA A 75 -1.88 18.70 4.28
C ALA A 75 -0.54 18.03 3.92
N SER A 76 0.42 18.79 3.39
CA SER A 76 1.76 18.28 3.10
C SER A 76 2.48 17.85 4.38
N LYS A 77 2.39 18.64 5.46
CA LYS A 77 3.01 18.32 6.76
C LYS A 77 2.37 17.08 7.40
N GLU A 78 1.04 16.95 7.35
CA GLU A 78 0.34 15.77 7.86
C GLU A 78 0.71 14.51 7.06
N ALA A 79 0.76 14.61 5.73
CA ALA A 79 1.19 13.52 4.87
C ALA A 79 2.64 13.10 5.15
N GLU A 80 3.54 14.06 5.37
CA GLU A 80 4.93 13.78 5.73
C GLU A 80 5.05 13.09 7.09
N MET A 81 4.32 13.57 8.11
CA MET A 81 4.31 12.94 9.44
C MET A 81 3.75 11.52 9.38
N LYS A 82 2.68 11.28 8.62
CA LYS A 82 2.10 9.95 8.43
C LYS A 82 3.07 9.00 7.72
N ARG A 83 3.83 9.50 6.73
CA ARG A 83 4.87 8.71 6.05
C ARG A 83 6.01 8.33 7.00
N LYS A 84 6.51 9.29 7.78
CA LYS A 84 7.57 9.04 8.79
C LYS A 84 7.11 8.07 9.87
N ALA A 85 5.88 8.19 10.37
CA ALA A 85 5.32 7.27 11.36
C ALA A 85 5.18 5.84 10.82
N ARG A 86 4.75 5.68 9.56
CA ARG A 86 4.67 4.37 8.89
C ARG A 86 6.04 3.74 8.68
N GLN A 87 7.03 4.52 8.28
CA GLN A 87 8.42 4.04 8.17
C GLN A 87 8.96 3.61 9.53
N ALA A 88 8.84 4.45 10.56
CA ALA A 88 9.31 4.09 11.90
C ALA A 88 8.60 2.88 12.51
N ALA A 89 7.32 2.66 12.20
CA ALA A 89 6.59 1.46 12.62
C ALA A 89 7.11 0.21 11.90
N ARG A 90 7.36 0.30 10.59
CA ARG A 90 7.94 -0.79 9.80
C ARG A 90 9.37 -1.12 10.24
N ASP A 91 10.20 -0.11 10.50
CA ASP A 91 11.57 -0.30 10.97
C ASP A 91 11.58 -0.95 12.38
N LYS A 92 10.61 -0.61 13.24
CA LYS A 92 10.45 -1.27 14.55
C LYS A 92 9.96 -2.71 14.42
N GLU A 93 9.05 -2.99 13.50
CA GLU A 93 8.57 -4.35 13.22
C GLU A 93 9.69 -5.23 12.62
N GLU A 94 10.51 -4.68 11.73
CA GLU A 94 11.69 -5.36 11.18
C GLU A 94 12.82 -5.52 12.20
N ALA A 95 12.93 -4.61 13.18
CA ALA A 95 13.88 -4.71 14.30
C ALA A 95 13.40 -5.60 15.46
N MET A 96 12.10 -5.94 15.53
CA MET A 96 11.64 -6.97 16.45
C MET A 96 12.19 -8.33 15.98
N PRO A 97 12.85 -9.10 16.85
CA PRO A 97 13.37 -10.40 16.48
C PRO A 97 12.18 -11.27 16.07
N LYS A 98 12.13 -11.66 14.79
CA LYS A 98 11.28 -12.76 14.34
C LYS A 98 11.74 -14.00 15.09
N GLU A 99 11.00 -14.39 16.13
CA GLU A 99 11.19 -15.64 16.85
C GLU A 99 10.97 -16.79 15.86
N GLY A 100 12.06 -17.20 15.21
CA GLY A 100 12.06 -18.13 14.09
C GLY A 100 13.28 -18.01 13.19
N LYS A 101 14.39 -17.44 13.68
CA LYS A 101 15.67 -17.50 12.98
C LYS A 101 16.18 -18.94 13.04
N ILE A 102 15.90 -19.72 12.00
CA ILE A 102 16.55 -21.01 11.75
C ILE A 102 18.04 -20.69 11.60
N VAL A 103 18.81 -21.01 12.63
CA VAL A 103 20.26 -20.99 12.60
C VAL A 103 20.68 -22.33 12.03
N GLU A 104 21.43 -22.33 10.93
CA GLU A 104 22.05 -23.55 10.42
C GLU A 104 23.04 -24.07 11.46
N LEU A 105 22.66 -25.14 12.16
CA LEU A 105 23.58 -25.92 12.97
C LEU A 105 24.63 -26.51 12.05
N THR A 106 25.90 -26.39 12.41
CA THR A 106 27.01 -26.98 11.64
C THR A 106 26.90 -28.51 11.73
N ASP A 107 27.26 -29.22 10.64
CA ASP A 107 27.05 -30.66 10.47
C ASP A 107 27.53 -31.53 11.67
N GLU A 108 28.56 -31.09 12.40
CA GLU A 108 29.11 -31.81 13.55
C GLU A 108 28.19 -31.85 14.78
N GLU A 109 27.37 -30.82 14.99
CA GLU A 109 26.44 -30.75 16.12
C GLU A 109 25.12 -31.47 15.82
N ALA A 110 24.71 -31.48 14.54
CA ALA A 110 23.56 -32.25 14.07
C ALA A 110 23.77 -33.77 14.26
N VAL A 111 24.99 -34.27 14.00
CA VAL A 111 25.33 -35.69 14.20
C VAL A 111 25.26 -36.09 15.68
N LYS A 112 25.70 -35.23 16.61
CA LYS A 112 25.63 -35.52 18.05
C LYS A 112 24.19 -35.55 18.56
N LEU A 113 23.36 -34.62 18.10
CA LEU A 113 21.94 -34.57 18.48
C LEU A 113 21.17 -35.79 17.95
N GLN A 114 21.46 -36.19 16.71
CA GLN A 114 20.86 -37.38 16.09
C GLN A 114 21.29 -38.68 16.82
N ALA A 115 22.56 -38.79 17.22
CA ALA A 115 23.04 -39.93 17.99
C ALA A 115 22.34 -40.05 19.36
N GLU A 116 22.09 -38.94 20.05
CA GLU A 116 21.38 -38.96 21.34
C GLU A 116 19.87 -39.28 21.17
N ILE A 117 19.26 -38.83 20.08
CA ILE A 117 17.87 -39.15 19.73
C ILE A 117 17.72 -40.65 19.41
N ASP A 118 18.66 -41.22 18.65
CA ASP A 118 18.65 -42.64 18.29
C ASP A 118 18.95 -43.54 19.49
N GLU A 119 19.81 -43.10 20.42
CA GLU A 119 20.02 -43.79 21.69
C GLU A 119 18.74 -43.79 22.56
N LYS A 120 18.04 -42.64 22.67
CA LYS A 120 16.76 -42.55 23.38
C LYS A 120 15.66 -43.36 22.70
N LYS A 121 15.59 -43.40 21.37
CA LYS A 121 14.68 -44.27 20.61
C LYS A 121 14.99 -45.75 20.83
N SER A 122 16.27 -46.14 20.88
CA SER A 122 16.68 -47.52 21.17
C SER A 122 16.31 -47.96 22.60
N ARG A 123 16.43 -47.06 23.60
CA ARG A 123 15.96 -47.28 24.97
C ARG A 123 14.43 -47.38 25.06
N ARG A 124 13.68 -46.61 24.26
CA ARG A 124 12.21 -46.73 24.17
C ARG A 124 11.76 -47.99 23.44
N LYS A 125 12.49 -48.47 22.44
CA LYS A 125 12.22 -49.75 21.76
C LYS A 125 12.49 -50.96 22.68
N LYS A 126 13.57 -50.94 23.48
CA LYS A 126 13.86 -51.99 24.49
C LYS A 126 12.83 -52.08 25.63
N LYS A 127 12.07 -51.01 25.90
CA LYS A 127 10.96 -51.03 26.88
C LYS A 127 9.62 -51.52 26.32
N LYS A 128 9.48 -51.68 24.99
CA LYS A 128 8.21 -52.08 24.35
C LYS A 128 8.11 -53.59 24.01
N THR A 129 9.13 -54.39 24.29
CA THR A 129 9.15 -55.84 23.94
C THR A 129 8.73 -56.79 25.07
N VAL A 130 8.11 -56.32 26.17
CA VAL A 130 7.66 -57.19 27.29
C VAL A 130 6.15 -57.07 27.59
N LYS A 131 5.32 -56.64 26.64
CA LYS A 131 3.86 -56.66 26.87
C LYS A 131 3.05 -56.84 25.58
N HIS A 132 3.15 -58.04 25.02
CA HIS A 132 1.99 -58.72 24.43
C HIS A 132 1.28 -59.41 25.63
N GLU A 133 -0.04 -59.38 25.85
CA GLU A 133 -1.16 -59.82 25.01
C GLU A 133 -2.52 -59.32 25.57
N ILE A 134 -3.59 -59.60 24.80
CA ILE A 134 -5.05 -59.53 25.09
C ILE A 134 -5.66 -58.13 24.86
N GLY A 135 -6.62 -57.88 23.97
CA GLY A 135 -7.43 -58.72 23.08
C GLY A 135 -8.58 -57.86 22.52
N ASP A 136 -9.22 -58.34 21.44
CA ASP A 136 -10.55 -57.95 20.91
C ASP A 136 -10.73 -56.50 20.38
N GLY A 137 -11.30 -56.21 19.22
CA GLY A 137 -11.99 -57.01 18.21
C GLY A 137 -12.65 -56.06 17.19
N ASP A 138 -13.08 -56.67 16.09
CA ASP A 138 -14.19 -56.28 15.20
C ASP A 138 -14.02 -55.20 14.09
N LYS A 139 -13.93 -55.72 12.84
CA LYS A 139 -14.83 -55.51 11.67
C LYS A 139 -15.03 -54.06 11.13
N ASN A 140 -15.17 -53.80 9.82
CA ASN A 140 -15.22 -54.58 8.59
C ASN A 140 -15.06 -53.62 7.39
N GLU A 141 -14.49 -54.15 6.30
CA GLU A 141 -14.85 -53.99 4.87
C GLU A 141 -14.85 -52.59 4.19
N MET A 142 -14.03 -52.35 3.14
CA MET A 142 -14.15 -52.77 1.70
C MET A 142 -15.15 -51.84 0.97
N ASP A 143 -14.92 -51.23 -0.20
CA ASP A 143 -14.09 -51.54 -1.37
C ASP A 143 -13.93 -50.26 -2.26
N THR A 144 -13.05 -50.43 -3.24
CA THR A 144 -12.40 -49.63 -4.31
C THR A 144 -13.28 -48.65 -5.14
N ASN A 145 -12.81 -47.64 -5.89
CA ASN A 145 -11.72 -47.63 -6.90
C ASN A 145 -11.33 -46.19 -7.36
N GLU A 146 -10.02 -46.03 -7.59
CA GLU A 146 -9.30 -45.33 -8.69
C GLU A 146 -9.71 -43.92 -9.16
N ASP A 147 -8.80 -42.94 -8.99
CA ASP A 147 -7.88 -42.54 -10.08
C ASP A 147 -6.72 -41.70 -9.50
N ALA A 148 -5.49 -42.06 -9.85
CA ALA A 148 -4.27 -41.43 -9.38
C ALA A 148 -3.35 -41.16 -10.57
N PRO A 149 -2.79 -39.95 -10.73
CA PRO A 149 -1.44 -39.81 -11.24
C PRO A 149 -0.49 -39.93 -10.05
N GLN A 150 0.32 -40.99 -10.07
CA GLN A 150 1.46 -41.16 -9.18
C GLN A 150 2.38 -39.92 -9.23
N SER A 151 2.55 -39.26 -8.09
CA SER A 151 3.78 -38.55 -7.77
C SER A 151 4.40 -39.24 -6.56
N LYS A 152 5.65 -39.61 -6.70
CA LYS A 152 6.49 -40.17 -5.64
C LYS A 152 6.82 -39.06 -4.64
N ASP A 153 7.23 -39.52 -3.46
CA ASP A 153 7.99 -38.83 -2.42
C ASP A 153 7.22 -38.19 -1.25
N ASP A 154 7.78 -38.54 -0.08
CA ASP A 154 7.57 -38.15 1.31
C ASP A 154 6.22 -38.42 2.01
N ASP A 155 6.29 -39.35 2.96
CA ASP A 155 5.35 -39.55 4.07
C ASP A 155 5.18 -38.28 4.96
N GLU A 156 5.78 -37.13 4.60
CA GLU A 156 5.65 -35.83 5.26
C GLU A 156 4.54 -34.94 4.67
N ASP A 157 3.98 -35.27 3.50
CA ASP A 157 2.99 -34.43 2.79
C ASP A 157 1.52 -34.84 3.03
N LYS A 158 1.28 -35.95 3.73
CA LYS A 158 -0.08 -36.43 4.05
C LYS A 158 -0.90 -35.46 4.92
N ASP A 159 -0.24 -34.58 5.66
CA ASP A 159 -0.87 -33.56 6.49
C ASP A 159 -1.02 -32.19 5.80
N LYS A 160 -0.60 -32.05 4.54
CA LYS A 160 -0.71 -30.78 3.79
C LYS A 160 -2.00 -30.74 2.96
N LEU A 161 -2.69 -29.61 3.00
CA LEU A 161 -3.89 -29.39 2.20
C LEU A 161 -3.49 -29.21 0.72
N LEU A 162 -4.03 -30.04 -0.18
CA LEU A 162 -3.86 -29.82 -1.61
C LEU A 162 -4.64 -28.56 -2.05
N PRO A 163 -4.11 -27.79 -3.02
CA PRO A 163 -4.85 -26.68 -3.59
C PRO A 163 -6.14 -27.18 -4.28
N ASN A 164 -7.18 -26.36 -4.24
CA ASN A 164 -8.42 -26.63 -4.99
C ASN A 164 -8.20 -26.43 -6.51
N SER A 165 -9.14 -26.84 -7.34
CA SER A 165 -9.03 -26.74 -8.81
C SER A 165 -8.84 -25.30 -9.33
N GLY A 166 -9.11 -24.29 -8.51
CA GLY A 166 -8.88 -22.87 -8.81
C GLY A 166 -7.56 -22.32 -8.25
N ASN A 167 -6.59 -23.20 -7.97
CA ASN A 167 -5.28 -22.87 -7.41
C ASN A 167 -5.36 -22.05 -6.09
N GLY A 168 -6.39 -22.29 -5.29
CA GLY A 168 -6.58 -21.68 -3.97
C GLY A 168 -6.82 -22.76 -2.90
N ALA A 169 -7.54 -22.43 -1.83
CA ALA A 169 -7.82 -23.38 -0.76
C ALA A 169 -9.28 -23.34 -0.31
N ASP A 170 -9.78 -24.50 0.11
CA ASP A 170 -11.10 -24.68 0.69
C ASP A 170 -10.97 -24.83 2.21
N MET A 171 -11.64 -23.97 2.96
CA MET A 171 -11.71 -23.99 4.42
C MET A 171 -13.16 -24.09 4.90
N ALA A 172 -13.37 -24.38 6.17
CA ALA A 172 -14.71 -24.66 6.73
C ALA A 172 -15.74 -23.54 6.48
N ASN A 173 -15.32 -22.28 6.46
CA ASN A 173 -16.21 -21.12 6.35
C ASN A 173 -15.96 -20.26 5.11
N TYR A 174 -14.93 -20.57 4.32
CA TYR A 174 -14.59 -19.78 3.15
C TYR A 174 -13.75 -20.60 2.18
N ARG A 175 -13.89 -20.28 0.90
CA ARG A 175 -13.07 -20.80 -0.19
C ARG A 175 -12.53 -19.62 -0.99
N TRP A 176 -11.32 -19.74 -1.48
CA TRP A 176 -10.75 -18.76 -2.39
C TRP A 176 -10.08 -19.47 -3.57
N THR A 177 -9.96 -18.76 -4.67
CA THR A 177 -9.33 -19.20 -5.91
C THR A 177 -8.44 -18.08 -6.40
N GLN A 178 -7.35 -18.41 -7.09
CA GLN A 178 -6.45 -17.44 -7.69
C GLN A 178 -6.38 -17.70 -9.19
N SER A 179 -7.00 -16.82 -9.97
CA SER A 179 -6.92 -16.85 -11.44
C SER A 179 -5.97 -15.74 -11.94
N ILE A 180 -5.18 -16.03 -12.98
CA ILE A 180 -4.26 -15.04 -13.58
C ILE A 180 -5.05 -13.87 -14.20
N GLN A 181 -6.31 -14.08 -14.58
CA GLN A 181 -7.19 -13.06 -15.17
C GLN A 181 -7.60 -11.96 -14.19
N GLU A 182 -7.42 -12.14 -12.88
CA GLU A 182 -7.68 -11.10 -11.87
C GLU A 182 -6.50 -10.13 -11.69
N LEU A 183 -5.39 -10.33 -12.41
CA LEU A 183 -4.17 -9.52 -12.34
C LEU A 183 -3.97 -8.57 -13.55
N GLU A 184 -4.94 -8.48 -14.47
CA GLU A 184 -5.01 -7.46 -15.55
C GLU A 184 -5.98 -6.32 -15.20
#